data_AF-A0A497QLQ6-F1
#
_entry.id   AF-A0A497QLQ6-F1
#
_cell.length_a   1.000
_cell.length_b   1.000
_cell.length_c   1.000
_cell.angle_alpha   90.00
_cell.angle_beta   90.00
_cell.angle_gamma   90.00
#
_symmetry.space_group_name_H-M   'P 1'
#
loop_
_entity.id
_entity.type
_entity.pdbx_description
1 polymer ?
#
loop_
_entity_poly.entity_id
_entity_poly.type
_entity_poly.pdbx_seq_one_letter_code
_entity_poly.pdbx_strand_id
1 'polypeptide(L)' 'IDYQTSSFQCDHCENLCEILEIIREGEVIGRWGGKCSRWDIKQER' A
#
# COMPACT_ATOMS: atom_id res chain seq x y z
N ILE A 1 -17.81 -6.52 8.94
CA ILE A 1 -16.92 -5.59 8.23
C ILE A 1 -15.91 -6.48 7.53
N ASP A 2 -15.94 -6.49 6.21
CA ASP A 2 -15.05 -7.32 5.42
C ASP A 2 -13.75 -6.55 5.13
N TYR A 3 -12.64 -7.25 5.37
CA TYR A 3 -11.31 -6.76 5.06
C TYR A 3 -10.71 -7.67 4.00
N GLN A 4 -10.10 -7.06 2.99
CA GLN A 4 -9.37 -7.75 1.94
C GLN A 4 -7.92 -7.25 1.93
N THR A 5 -7.03 -8.12 1.48
CA THR A 5 -5.62 -7.79 1.29
C THR A 5 -5.24 -8.00 -0.16
N SER A 6 -4.48 -7.08 -0.72
CA SER A 6 -3.90 -7.17 -2.06
C SER A 6 -2.42 -6.82 -2.01
N SER A 7 -1.66 -7.18 -3.04
CA SER A 7 -0.30 -6.66 -3.23
C SER A 7 -0.01 -6.34 -4.69
N PHE A 8 0.91 -5.40 -4.89
CA PHE A 8 1.45 -5.07 -6.22
C PHE A 8 2.93 -4.68 -6.12
N GLN A 9 3.64 -4.80 -7.23
CA GLN A 9 5.05 -4.40 -7.32
C GLN A 9 5.16 -2.92 -7.74
N CYS A 10 5.92 -2.12 -7.00
CA CYS A 10 6.21 -0.73 -7.35
C CYS A 10 7.17 -0.68 -8.56
N ASP A 11 6.69 -0.23 -9.70
CA ASP A 11 7.44 -0.04 -10.94
C ASP A 11 8.25 1.26 -10.99
N HIS A 12 8.11 2.11 -9.97
CA HIS A 12 8.74 3.43 -9.88
C HIS A 12 9.94 3.51 -8.93
N CYS A 13 10.46 2.36 -8.47
CA CYS A 13 11.68 2.30 -7.68
C CYS A 13 12.59 1.16 -8.16
N GLU A 14 13.91 1.37 -8.11
CA GLU A 14 14.91 0.36 -8.51
C GLU A 14 14.83 -0.91 -7.67
N ASN A 15 14.28 -0.81 -6.46
CA ASN A 15 14.08 -1.92 -5.55
C ASN A 15 12.89 -2.81 -5.91
N LEU A 16 12.05 -2.39 -6.86
CA LEU A 16 10.82 -3.07 -7.24
C LEU A 16 10.03 -3.54 -6.00
N CYS A 17 9.90 -2.66 -5.00
CA CYS A 17 9.38 -3.08 -3.70
C CYS A 17 7.92 -3.52 -3.82
N GLU A 18 7.57 -4.60 -3.13
CA GLU A 18 6.19 -5.05 -3.01
C GLU A 18 5.43 -4.14 -2.04
N ILE A 19 4.27 -3.67 -2.48
CA ILE A 19 3.36 -2.86 -1.70
C ILE A 19 2.16 -3.73 -1.36
N LEU A 20 1.88 -3.86 -0.07
CA LEU A 20 0.70 -4.55 0.45
C LEU A 20 -0.39 -3.52 0.75
N GLU A 21 -1.63 -3.85 0.45
CA GLU A 21 -2.80 -3.00 0.63
C GLU A 21 -3.82 -3.68 1.58
N ILE A 22 -4.35 -2.93 2.55
CA ILE A 22 -5.58 -3.30 3.27
C ILE A 22 -6.72 -2.54 2.62
N ILE A 23 -7.72 -3.30 2.20
CA ILE A 23 -8.94 -2.80 1.58
C ILE A 23 -10.09 -3.08 2.54
N ARG A 24 -10.87 -2.04 2.85
CA ARG A 24 -12.09 -2.14 3.65
C ARG A 24 -13.22 -1.53 2.83
N GLU A 25 -14.31 -2.29 2.63
CA GLU A 25 -15.49 -1.80 1.88
C GLU A 25 -15.15 -1.27 0.47
N GLY A 26 -14.12 -1.85 -0.16
CA GLY A 26 -13.62 -1.44 -1.48
C GLY A 26 -12.62 -0.28 -1.47
N GLU A 27 -12.35 0.33 -0.31
CA GLU A 27 -11.41 1.45 -0.16
C GLU A 27 -10.08 0.99 0.42
N VAL A 28 -8.97 1.46 -0.14
CA VAL A 28 -7.63 1.22 0.42
C VAL A 28 -7.42 2.11 1.63
N ILE A 29 -7.37 1.49 2.81
CA ILE A 29 -7.20 2.19 4.10
C ILE A 29 -5.79 2.09 4.66
N GLY A 30 -4.92 1.28 4.05
CA GLY A 30 -3.58 1.01 4.56
C GLY A 30 -2.65 0.50 3.47
N ARG A 31 -1.40 0.97 3.47
CA ARG A 31 -0.32 0.42 2.64
C ARG A 31 0.95 0.20 3.47
N TRP A 32 1.66 -0.91 3.21
CA TRP A 32 2.97 -1.21 3.84
C TRP A 32 3.86 -2.03 2.90
N GLY A 33 5.10 -2.31 3.34
CA GLY A 33 6.07 -3.13 2.58
C GLY A 33 6.95 -2.34 1.61
N GLY A 34 6.60 -1.08 1.32
CA GLY A 34 7.40 -0.20 0.47
C GLY A 34 8.74 0.17 1.09
N LYS A 35 9.83 0.01 0.33
CA LYS A 35 11.14 0.62 0.66
C LYS A 35 11.20 2.10 0.27
N CYS A 36 10.35 2.52 -0.66
CA CYS A 36 10.22 3.91 -1.07
C CYS A 36 8.98 4.53 -0.45
N SER A 37 9.04 5.83 -0.13
CA SER A 37 7.92 6.57 0.47
C SER A 37 6.82 6.98 -0.50
N ARG A 38 6.81 6.45 -1.74
CA ARG A 38 5.83 6.84 -2.77
C ARG A 38 4.39 6.45 -2.40
N TRP A 39 4.25 5.33 -1.70
CA TRP A 39 2.96 4.72 -1.36
C TRP A 39 2.60 4.88 0.11
N ASP A 40 3.39 5.65 0.86
CA ASP A 40 3.12 5.97 2.25
C ASP A 40 1.84 6.79 2.31
N ILE A 41 0.83 6.28 3.01
CA ILE A 41 -0.39 7.04 3.28
C ILE A 41 0.01 8.16 4.23
N LYS A 42 -0.10 9.42 3.78
CA LYS A 42 0.18 10.58 4.62
C LYS A 42 -0.77 10.54 5.81
N GLN A 43 -0.21 10.51 7.02
CA GLN A 43 -0.98 10.78 8.22
C GLN A 43 -1.29 12.28 8.23
N GLU A 44 -2.50 12.67 7.83
CA GLU A 44 -3.01 14.01 8.12
C GLU A 44 -3.09 14.14 9.65
N ARG A 45 -2.44 15.17 10.16
CA ARG A 45 -2.28 15.43 11.60
C ARG A 45 -3.30 16.47 12.05
#